data_AF-A0A940JTJ0-F1
#
_entry.id   AF-A0A940JTJ0-F1
#
_cell.length_a   1.000
_cell.length_b   1.000
_cell.length_c   1.000
_cell.angle_alpha   90.00
_cell.angle_beta   90.00
_cell.angle_gamma   90.00
#
_symmetry.space_group_name_H-M   'P 1'
#
loop_
_entity.id
_entity.type
_entity.pdbx_description
1 polymer ?
#
loop_
_entity_poly.entity_id
_entity_poly.type
_entity_poly.pdbx_seq_one_letter_code
_entity_poly.pdbx_strand_id
1 'polypeptide(L)'
;MASRRDVLIGGGSGLAALGLGLAPAGIAAAAPSAARAVPPLFLVDRTIAPEVGPAAERLGSAAISYSGDIGMPWLDRIEPLWRRYPQAVAGVTYGGAFFCLERLARSYGLACTFRSCPPLPGSGQLVGTGAEEVAAALLTASARSGWPRAANPAAGEAADRPLAWLLQPAGNHQPRGN
;
A
#
# COMPACT_ATOMS: atom_id res chain seq x y z
N MET A 1 -11.05 -40.73 -6.59
CA MET A 1 -11.14 -39.29 -6.24
C MET A 1 -10.42 -39.10 -4.92
N ALA A 2 -9.14 -38.71 -4.98
CA ALA A 2 -8.28 -38.55 -3.81
C ALA A 2 -8.32 -37.09 -3.32
N SER A 3 -8.60 -36.92 -2.03
CA SER A 3 -8.79 -35.64 -1.36
C SER A 3 -7.44 -35.02 -0.96
N ARG A 4 -7.33 -33.69 -1.05
CA ARG A 4 -6.10 -32.88 -0.86
C ARG A 4 -5.57 -32.83 0.58
N ARG A 5 -6.01 -33.73 1.46
CA ARG A 5 -5.66 -33.72 2.91
C ARG A 5 -4.59 -34.71 3.34
N ASP A 6 -4.14 -35.61 2.46
CA ASP A 6 -3.14 -36.65 2.81
C ASP A 6 -1.68 -36.26 2.52
N VAL A 7 -1.37 -35.02 2.14
CA VAL A 7 -0.02 -34.62 1.68
C VAL A 7 0.81 -33.88 2.74
N LEU A 8 0.36 -33.78 4.00
CA LEU A 8 1.09 -33.07 5.06
C LEU A 8 1.48 -33.92 6.28
N ILE A 9 1.63 -35.23 6.07
CA ILE A 9 2.18 -36.14 7.08
C ILE A 9 3.34 -36.89 6.44
N GLY A 10 4.55 -36.36 6.61
CA GLY A 10 5.75 -37.12 6.28
C GLY A 10 6.96 -36.25 5.96
N GLY A 11 7.89 -36.17 6.90
CA GLY A 11 9.29 -35.91 6.59
C GLY A 11 9.91 -34.79 7.38
N GLY A 12 10.71 -35.14 8.40
CA GLY A 12 11.69 -34.21 8.95
C GLY A 12 12.11 -34.42 10.39
N SER A 13 12.44 -35.65 10.80
CA SER A 13 13.23 -35.88 12.01
C SER A 13 14.70 -36.08 11.62
N GLY A 14 15.60 -35.35 12.27
CA GLY A 14 17.02 -35.74 12.35
C GLY A 14 18.01 -34.62 12.10
N LEU A 15 18.57 -34.06 13.16
CA LEU A 15 20.00 -34.17 13.52
C LEU A 15 20.32 -33.25 14.70
N ALA A 16 20.53 -33.86 15.87
CA ALA A 16 21.28 -33.26 16.95
C ALA A 16 22.75 -33.62 16.74
N ALA A 17 23.64 -32.62 16.71
CA ALA A 17 25.07 -32.82 16.86
C ALA A 17 25.66 -31.63 17.64
N LEU A 18 26.21 -31.96 18.81
CA LEU A 18 27.06 -31.13 19.65
C LEU A 18 28.35 -30.77 18.90
N GLY A 19 28.81 -29.52 18.98
CA GLY A 19 30.09 -29.10 18.42
C GLY A 19 30.53 -27.72 18.90
N LEU A 20 31.71 -27.66 19.51
CA LEU A 20 32.31 -26.52 20.19
C LEU A 20 32.46 -25.24 19.35
N GLY A 21 32.21 -24.10 20.00
CA GLY A 21 33.17 -23.00 20.14
C GLY A 21 33.83 -22.43 18.89
N LEU A 22 33.21 -21.40 18.31
CA LEU A 22 33.85 -20.24 17.68
C LEU A 22 32.85 -19.08 17.79
N ALA A 23 33.22 -18.03 18.52
CA ALA A 23 32.41 -16.83 18.60
C ALA A 23 32.21 -16.29 17.18
N PRO A 24 30.96 -16.12 16.69
CA PRO A 24 30.77 -15.39 15.45
C PRO A 24 31.16 -13.94 15.75
N ALA A 25 32.28 -13.51 15.18
CA ALA A 25 32.54 -12.10 14.99
C ALA A 25 31.31 -11.54 14.29
N GLY A 26 30.51 -10.78 15.06
CA GLY A 26 29.24 -10.26 14.59
C GLY A 26 29.50 -9.47 13.33
N ILE A 27 29.10 -10.02 12.19
CA ILE A 27 28.91 -9.24 10.98
C ILE A 27 27.81 -8.28 11.38
N ALA A 28 28.20 -7.05 11.75
CA ALA A 28 27.26 -5.97 11.95
C ALA A 28 26.53 -5.84 10.62
N ALA A 29 25.32 -6.41 10.57
CA ALA A 29 24.41 -6.19 9.46
C ALA A 29 24.31 -4.68 9.35
N ALA A 30 24.89 -4.12 8.29
CA ALA A 30 24.78 -2.71 8.00
C ALA A 30 23.28 -2.40 8.10
N ALA A 31 22.92 -1.61 9.11
CA ALA A 31 21.54 -1.19 9.29
C ALA A 31 21.08 -0.68 7.93
N PRO A 32 19.93 -1.14 7.41
CA PRO A 32 19.47 -0.73 6.10
C PRO A 32 19.53 0.78 6.08
N SER A 33 20.42 1.32 5.23
CA SER A 33 20.50 2.76 4.99
C SER A 33 19.08 3.21 4.79
N ALA A 34 18.59 4.09 5.67
CA ALA A 34 17.20 4.52 5.67
C ALA A 34 16.91 5.08 4.28
N ALA A 35 16.39 4.22 3.41
CA ALA A 35 16.16 4.53 2.02
C ALA A 35 15.26 5.75 2.05
N ARG A 36 15.74 6.86 1.48
CA ARG A 36 15.01 8.11 1.48
C ARG A 36 13.61 7.81 0.97
N ALA A 37 12.62 7.95 1.85
CA ALA A 37 11.26 7.58 1.55
C ALA A 37 10.83 8.39 0.32
N VAL A 38 10.62 7.72 -0.81
CA VAL A 38 10.11 8.37 -2.01
C VAL A 38 8.68 8.78 -1.70
N PRO A 39 8.32 10.07 -1.86
CA PRO A 39 6.96 10.51 -1.60
C PRO A 39 6.00 9.72 -2.49
N PRO A 40 4.82 9.32 -1.96
CA PRO A 40 3.87 8.54 -2.73
C PRO A 40 3.36 9.33 -3.93
N LEU A 41 3.11 8.61 -5.02
CA LEU A 41 2.32 9.13 -6.12
C LEU A 41 0.85 9.21 -5.68
N PHE A 42 0.19 10.34 -5.90
CA PHE A 42 -1.23 10.50 -5.59
C PHE A 42 -2.10 10.10 -6.77
N LEU A 43 -3.17 9.33 -6.51
CA LEU A 43 -4.21 8.99 -7.47
C LEU A 43 -5.57 9.45 -6.93
N VAL A 44 -6.16 10.46 -7.57
CA VAL A 44 -7.30 11.22 -7.01
C VAL A 44 -8.49 11.22 -7.97
N ASP A 45 -9.64 10.77 -7.48
CA ASP A 45 -10.92 10.96 -8.17
C ASP A 45 -11.43 12.40 -7.95
N ARG A 46 -11.47 13.19 -9.02
CA ARG A 46 -11.91 14.59 -8.99
C ARG A 46 -13.39 14.75 -8.68
N THR A 47 -14.19 13.70 -8.86
CA THR A 47 -15.61 13.75 -8.50
C THR A 47 -15.83 13.68 -7.00
N ILE A 48 -14.83 13.17 -6.25
CA ILE A 48 -14.88 13.01 -4.80
C ILE A 48 -14.12 14.13 -4.09
N ALA A 49 -12.88 14.37 -4.52
CA ALA A 49 -11.95 15.23 -3.80
C ALA A 49 -11.03 15.99 -4.77
N PRO A 50 -11.57 16.90 -5.60
CA PRO A 50 -10.82 17.57 -6.67
C PRO A 50 -9.62 18.36 -6.15
N GLU A 51 -9.71 18.86 -4.92
CA GLU A 51 -8.66 19.67 -4.28
C GLU A 51 -7.47 18.87 -3.73
N VAL A 52 -7.59 17.55 -3.58
CA VAL A 52 -6.53 16.72 -2.97
C VAL A 52 -5.32 16.57 -3.89
N GLY A 53 -5.53 16.48 -5.20
CA GLY A 53 -4.44 16.46 -6.18
C GLY A 53 -3.57 17.71 -6.12
N PRO A 54 -4.15 18.91 -6.32
CA PRO A 54 -3.43 20.18 -6.18
C PRO A 54 -2.79 20.37 -4.79
N ALA A 55 -3.45 19.90 -3.73
CA ALA A 55 -2.87 19.94 -2.38
C ALA A 55 -1.63 19.05 -2.25
N ALA A 56 -1.66 17.83 -2.79
CA ALA A 56 -0.50 16.95 -2.80
C ALA A 56 0.68 17.53 -3.60
N GLU A 57 0.40 18.18 -4.73
CA GLU A 57 1.40 18.86 -5.55
C GLU A 57 2.05 20.03 -4.80
N ARG A 58 1.26 20.85 -4.09
CA ARG A 58 1.80 21.92 -3.22
C ARG A 58 2.69 21.38 -2.10
N LEU A 59 2.43 20.15 -1.64
CA LEU A 59 3.25 19.43 -0.66
C LEU A 59 4.41 18.63 -1.29
N GLY A 60 4.67 18.82 -2.58
CA GLY A 60 5.83 18.25 -3.28
C GLY A 60 5.67 16.81 -3.77
N SER A 61 4.44 16.31 -3.87
CA SER A 61 4.15 14.96 -4.40
C SER A 61 3.43 15.03 -5.73
N ALA A 62 3.82 14.16 -6.67
CA ALA A 62 3.13 14.07 -7.96
C ALA A 62 1.69 13.56 -7.75
N ALA A 63 0.74 14.11 -8.51
CA ALA A 63 -0.64 13.66 -8.51
C ALA A 63 -1.12 13.29 -9.92
N ILE A 64 -1.96 12.26 -9.98
CA ILE A 64 -2.74 11.86 -11.15
C ILE A 64 -4.20 12.04 -10.77
N SER A 65 -4.85 13.00 -11.40
CA SER A 65 -6.27 13.25 -11.22
C SER A 65 -7.06 12.59 -12.34
N TYR A 66 -8.17 11.94 -12.01
CA TYR A 66 -9.07 11.32 -12.98
C TYR A 66 -10.52 11.63 -12.64
N SER A 67 -11.43 11.22 -13.52
CA SER A 67 -12.88 11.40 -13.34
C SER A 67 -13.57 10.20 -13.98
N GLY A 68 -14.37 9.47 -13.23
CA GLY A 68 -15.01 8.25 -13.71
C GLY A 68 -14.09 7.04 -13.61
N ASP A 69 -13.73 6.44 -14.74
CA ASP A 69 -13.00 5.16 -14.76
C ASP A 69 -11.53 5.30 -14.33
N ILE A 70 -11.15 4.56 -13.29
CA ILE A 70 -9.78 4.47 -12.77
C ILE A 70 -8.87 3.61 -13.66
N GLY A 71 -9.45 2.80 -14.57
CA GLY A 71 -8.75 1.84 -15.41
C GLY A 71 -7.63 2.47 -16.24
N MET A 72 -7.90 3.62 -16.88
CA MET A 72 -6.92 4.32 -17.73
C MET A 72 -5.72 4.86 -16.93
N PRO A 73 -5.90 5.70 -15.88
CA PRO A 73 -4.80 6.10 -15.00
C PRO A 73 -3.98 4.93 -14.48
N TRP A 74 -4.67 3.82 -14.20
CA TRP A 74 -4.03 2.63 -13.69
C TRP A 74 -3.13 1.93 -14.74
N LEU A 75 -3.66 1.55 -15.89
CA LEU A 75 -2.94 0.83 -16.95
C LEU A 75 -1.80 1.68 -17.55
N ASP A 76 -2.03 2.97 -17.72
CA ASP A 76 -1.06 3.83 -18.41
C ASP A 76 0.08 4.31 -17.50
N ARG A 77 -0.17 4.42 -16.18
CA ARG A 77 0.76 5.08 -15.26
C ARG A 77 1.15 4.22 -14.08
N ILE A 78 0.18 3.65 -13.36
CA ILE A 78 0.45 2.95 -12.10
C ILE A 78 1.03 1.56 -12.35
N GLU A 79 0.45 0.76 -13.23
CA GLU A 79 0.94 -0.60 -13.50
C GLU A 79 2.37 -0.61 -14.07
N PRO A 80 2.72 0.20 -15.09
CA PRO A 80 4.08 0.23 -15.63
C PRO A 80 5.11 0.65 -14.57
N LEU A 81 4.68 1.56 -13.69
CA LEU A 81 5.48 2.05 -12.58
C LEU A 81 5.73 0.95 -11.55
N TRP A 82 4.71 0.19 -11.13
CA TRP A 82 4.87 -0.94 -10.21
C TRP A 82 5.65 -2.11 -10.81
N ARG A 83 5.53 -2.35 -12.12
CA ARG A 83 6.35 -3.35 -12.83
C ARG A 83 7.84 -3.01 -12.79
N ARG A 84 8.18 -1.72 -12.91
CA ARG A 84 9.58 -1.28 -12.88
C ARG A 84 10.12 -1.20 -11.45
N TYR A 85 9.35 -0.60 -10.55
CA TYR A 85 9.72 -0.41 -9.16
C TYR A 85 8.46 -0.21 -8.31
N PRO A 86 8.09 -1.19 -7.45
CA PRO A 86 6.98 -1.04 -6.51
C PRO A 86 7.22 0.17 -5.59
N GLN A 87 6.50 1.27 -5.83
CA GLN A 87 6.57 2.48 -5.00
C GLN A 87 5.22 2.78 -4.38
N ALA A 88 5.24 3.57 -3.30
CA ALA A 88 4.04 3.94 -2.60
C ALA A 88 3.09 4.75 -3.49
N VAL A 89 1.80 4.43 -3.40
CA VAL A 89 0.73 5.19 -4.06
C VAL A 89 -0.31 5.52 -2.99
N ALA A 90 -0.69 6.78 -2.91
CA ALA A 90 -1.73 7.27 -2.03
C ALA A 90 -2.90 7.79 -2.87
N GLY A 91 -4.08 7.93 -2.28
CA GLY A 91 -5.18 8.45 -3.06
C GLY A 91 -6.50 8.59 -2.33
N VAL A 92 -7.47 9.11 -3.08
CA VAL A 92 -8.87 9.21 -2.68
C VAL A 92 -9.73 8.67 -3.82
N THR A 93 -10.53 7.65 -3.52
CA THR A 93 -11.46 7.01 -4.46
C THR A 93 -12.59 6.30 -3.69
N TYR A 94 -13.58 5.76 -4.40
CA TYR A 94 -14.61 4.88 -3.84
C TYR A 94 -14.04 3.51 -3.47
N GLY A 95 -14.63 2.86 -2.45
CA GLY A 95 -14.17 1.55 -2.00
C GLY A 95 -14.22 0.44 -3.05
N GLY A 96 -15.16 0.48 -4.00
CA GLY A 96 -15.20 -0.47 -5.12
C GLY A 96 -13.95 -0.37 -6.00
N ALA A 97 -13.61 0.85 -6.44
CA ALA A 97 -12.40 1.10 -7.22
C ALA A 97 -11.14 0.79 -6.42
N PHE A 98 -11.10 1.15 -5.13
CA PHE A 98 -9.97 0.85 -4.28
C PHE A 98 -9.77 -0.66 -4.05
N PHE A 99 -10.85 -1.44 -3.94
CA PHE A 99 -10.75 -2.90 -3.80
C PHE A 99 -10.03 -3.53 -4.99
N CYS A 100 -10.38 -3.13 -6.21
CA CYS A 100 -9.71 -3.58 -7.43
C CYS A 100 -8.22 -3.20 -7.41
N LEU A 101 -7.92 -1.95 -7.05
CA LEU A 101 -6.55 -1.46 -6.96
C LEU A 101 -5.72 -2.21 -5.90
N GLU A 102 -6.29 -2.46 -4.72
CA GLU A 102 -5.63 -3.20 -3.64
C GLU A 102 -5.35 -4.65 -4.04
N ARG A 103 -6.30 -5.30 -4.72
CA ARG A 103 -6.12 -6.68 -5.20
C ARG A 103 -4.95 -6.80 -6.15
N LEU A 104 -4.83 -5.84 -7.06
CA LEU A 104 -3.71 -5.79 -7.98
C LEU A 104 -2.40 -5.40 -7.28
N ALA A 105 -2.40 -4.37 -6.43
CA ALA A 105 -1.19 -3.91 -5.76
C ALA A 105 -0.44 -5.06 -5.05
N ARG A 106 -1.19 -6.05 -4.54
CA ARG A 106 -0.65 -7.28 -3.95
C ARG A 106 0.14 -8.15 -4.91
N SER A 107 -0.21 -8.21 -6.20
CA SER A 107 0.60 -8.96 -7.18
C SER A 107 1.96 -8.31 -7.43
N TYR A 108 2.13 -7.04 -7.06
CA TYR A 108 3.39 -6.29 -7.10
C TYR A 108 4.07 -6.16 -5.73
N GLY A 109 3.60 -6.88 -4.71
CA GLY A 109 4.19 -6.86 -3.37
C GLY A 109 3.84 -5.62 -2.53
N LEU A 110 2.81 -4.87 -2.90
CA LEU A 110 2.29 -3.78 -2.07
C LEU A 110 1.16 -4.25 -1.15
N ALA A 111 0.99 -3.53 -0.04
CA ALA A 111 -0.10 -3.71 0.90
C ALA A 111 -0.72 -2.36 1.26
N CYS A 112 -2.01 -2.38 1.60
CA CYS A 112 -2.69 -1.23 2.19
C CYS A 112 -2.22 -1.05 3.63
N THR A 113 -1.57 0.09 3.91
CA THR A 113 -1.02 0.44 5.24
C THR A 113 -1.82 1.54 5.93
N PHE A 114 -2.51 2.36 5.15
CA PHE A 114 -3.45 3.35 5.65
C PHE A 114 -4.76 3.26 4.88
N ARG A 115 -5.86 3.35 5.63
CA ARG A 115 -7.22 3.50 5.10
C ARG A 115 -8.02 4.33 6.10
N SER A 116 -8.66 5.37 5.62
CA SER A 116 -9.58 6.18 6.41
C SER A 116 -10.80 6.51 5.56
N CYS A 117 -11.98 6.51 6.17
CA CYS A 117 -13.13 7.18 5.59
C CYS A 117 -13.07 8.63 6.07
N PRO A 118 -12.57 9.58 5.26
CA PRO A 118 -12.66 10.98 5.65
C PRO A 118 -14.12 11.34 5.87
N PRO A 119 -14.44 12.17 6.88
CA PRO A 119 -15.77 12.76 7.00
C PRO A 119 -15.96 13.67 5.78
N LEU A 120 -16.53 13.14 4.72
CA LEU A 120 -16.90 13.91 3.54
C LEU A 120 -18.29 14.49 3.80
N PRO A 121 -18.44 15.82 3.87
CA PRO A 121 -19.74 16.45 3.90
C PRO A 121 -20.56 15.94 2.70
N GLY A 122 -21.82 15.57 2.95
CA GLY A 122 -22.70 14.96 1.96
C GLY A 122 -22.66 15.70 0.63
N SER A 123 -22.40 14.97 -0.46
CA SER A 123 -22.52 15.42 -1.85
C SER A 123 -22.15 16.89 -2.08
N GLY A 124 -20.93 17.29 -1.71
CA GLY A 124 -20.53 18.67 -1.85
C GLY A 124 -19.27 19.00 -1.08
N GLN A 125 -18.13 18.67 -1.67
CA GLN A 125 -16.82 19.24 -1.36
C GLN A 125 -16.29 18.95 0.06
N LEU A 126 -14.98 18.74 0.18
CA LEU A 126 -14.29 18.66 1.47
C LEU A 126 -14.33 20.03 2.17
N VAL A 127 -15.45 20.36 2.82
CA VAL A 127 -15.58 21.54 3.69
C VAL A 127 -15.45 21.07 5.13
N GLY A 128 -14.27 21.26 5.72
CA GLY A 128 -14.02 21.06 7.15
C GLY A 128 -12.78 20.22 7.48
N THR A 129 -12.42 19.24 6.64
CA THR A 129 -11.09 18.59 6.64
C THR A 129 -10.39 19.05 5.37
N GLY A 130 -9.35 19.87 5.50
CA GLY A 130 -8.71 20.49 4.34
C GLY A 130 -8.16 19.41 3.41
N ALA A 131 -8.30 19.57 2.09
CA ALA A 131 -7.64 18.67 1.13
C ALA A 131 -6.12 18.55 1.38
N GLU A 132 -5.53 19.64 1.90
CA GLU A 132 -4.15 19.71 2.38
C GLU A 132 -3.91 18.87 3.64
N GLU A 133 -4.88 18.77 4.55
CA GLU A 133 -4.82 17.89 5.72
C GLU A 133 -4.90 16.42 5.30
N VAL A 134 -5.76 16.07 4.34
CA VAL A 134 -5.83 14.70 3.78
C VAL A 134 -4.50 14.34 3.11
N ALA A 135 -3.97 15.23 2.28
CA ALA A 135 -2.68 15.02 1.61
C ALA A 135 -1.54 14.92 2.65
N ALA A 136 -1.48 15.82 3.62
CA ALA A 136 -0.48 15.79 4.69
C ALA A 136 -0.59 14.54 5.56
N ALA A 137 -1.79 14.07 5.87
CA ALA A 137 -2.01 12.83 6.62
C ALA A 137 -1.48 11.61 5.84
N LEU A 138 -1.74 11.54 4.53
CA LEU A 138 -1.24 10.48 3.66
C LEU A 138 0.29 10.53 3.52
N LEU A 139 0.87 11.72 3.40
CA LEU A 139 2.33 11.90 3.39
C LEU A 139 2.96 11.49 4.72
N THR A 140 2.39 11.92 5.84
CA THR A 140 2.83 11.54 7.18
C THR A 140 2.73 10.03 7.39
N ALA A 141 1.65 9.41 6.92
CA ALA A 141 1.50 7.96 6.94
C ALA A 141 2.57 7.28 6.08
N SER A 142 2.90 7.84 4.91
CA SER A 142 3.90 7.28 4.00
C SER A 142 5.34 7.34 4.54
N ALA A 143 5.66 8.36 5.33
CA ALA A 143 6.98 8.55 5.93
C ALA A 143 7.27 7.53 7.06
N ARG A 144 6.23 6.90 7.60
CA ARG A 144 6.35 5.90 8.66
C ARG A 144 6.62 4.53 8.05
N SER A 145 7.80 3.97 8.27
CA SER A 145 8.09 2.58 7.94
C SER A 145 7.36 1.64 8.92
N GLY A 146 6.91 0.48 8.42
CA GLY A 146 6.47 -0.63 9.29
C GLY A 146 4.99 -0.62 9.73
N TRP A 147 4.08 0.05 9.02
CA TRP A 147 2.67 -0.03 9.38
C TRP A 147 2.11 -1.45 9.23
N PRO A 148 1.35 -1.95 10.23
CA PRO A 148 0.56 -3.15 10.06
C PRO A 148 -0.45 -2.94 8.94
N ARG A 149 -0.78 -4.01 8.23
CA ARG A 149 -1.76 -3.97 7.16
C ARG A 149 -3.09 -3.44 7.69
N ALA A 150 -3.64 -2.43 7.03
CA ALA A 150 -4.92 -1.84 7.42
C ALA A 150 -6.03 -2.90 7.40
N ALA A 151 -6.92 -2.84 8.40
CA ALA A 151 -8.07 -3.72 8.46
C ALA A 151 -8.95 -3.52 7.22
N ASN A 152 -9.48 -4.62 6.67
CA ASN A 152 -10.41 -4.55 5.56
C ASN A 152 -11.83 -4.39 6.14
N PRO A 153 -12.54 -3.27 5.91
CA PRO A 153 -13.96 -3.19 6.21
C PRO A 153 -14.73 -4.26 5.42
N ALA A 154 -15.86 -4.72 5.96
CA ALA A 154 -16.73 -5.67 5.29
C ALA A 154 -17.15 -5.12 3.91
N ALA A 155 -16.99 -5.95 2.87
CA ALA A 155 -16.97 -5.51 1.47
C ALA A 155 -18.28 -4.88 0.94
N GLY A 156 -19.41 -5.07 1.63
CA GLY A 156 -20.74 -4.67 1.14
C GLY A 156 -21.07 -3.18 1.34
N GLU A 157 -20.73 -2.60 2.49
CA GLU A 157 -21.15 -1.23 2.86
C GLU A 157 -20.08 -0.17 2.52
N ALA A 158 -18.86 -0.62 2.20
CA ALA A 158 -17.72 0.25 1.92
C ALA A 158 -17.57 0.64 0.44
N ALA A 159 -18.30 0.00 -0.48
CA ALA A 159 -18.05 0.14 -1.92
C ALA A 159 -18.33 1.56 -2.44
N ASP A 160 -19.45 2.15 -2.06
CA ASP A 160 -19.86 3.51 -2.46
C ASP A 160 -19.34 4.59 -1.50
N ARG A 161 -18.58 4.19 -0.48
CA ARG A 161 -18.00 5.14 0.46
C ARG A 161 -16.65 5.62 -0.07
N PRO A 162 -16.43 6.94 -0.14
CA PRO A 162 -15.13 7.49 -0.46
C PRO A 162 -14.13 7.19 0.66
N LEU A 163 -12.91 6.86 0.27
CA LEU A 163 -11.83 6.43 1.15
C LEU A 163 -10.55 7.16 0.77
N ALA A 164 -9.83 7.63 1.79
CA ALA A 164 -8.42 7.98 1.68
C ALA A 164 -7.59 6.73 2.00
N TRP A 165 -6.58 6.44 1.17
CA TRP A 165 -5.82 5.20 1.27
C TRP A 165 -4.35 5.38 0.91
N LEU A 166 -3.52 4.46 1.41
CA LEU A 166 -2.11 4.35 1.09
C LEU A 166 -1.76 2.89 0.83
N LEU A 167 -1.13 2.65 -0.32
CA LEU A 167 -0.49 1.40 -0.70
C LEU A 167 1.02 1.60 -0.60
N GLN A 168 1.71 0.73 0.13
CA GLN A 168 3.16 0.75 0.27
C GLN A 168 3.75 -0.63 -0.01
N PRO A 169 5.01 -0.72 -0.44
CA PRO A 169 5.73 -1.99 -0.45
C PRO A 169 5.62 -2.66 0.91
N ALA A 170 5.23 -3.93 0.95
CA ALA A 170 5.23 -4.69 2.18
C ALA A 170 6.69 -4.81 2.66
N GLY A 171 7.04 -4.03 3.69
CA GLY A 171 8.36 -4.13 4.31
C GLY A 171 8.62 -5.58 4.68
N ASN A 172 9.66 -6.16 4.07
CA ASN A 172 10.10 -7.56 4.16
C ASN A 172 9.42 -8.52 3.15
N HIS A 173 9.63 -8.30 1.85
CA HIS A 173 9.93 -9.44 0.98
C HIS A 173 11.44 -9.52 0.75
N GLN A 174 12.10 -10.32 1.58
CA GLN A 174 13.35 -10.96 1.18
C GLN A 174 13.06 -11.66 -0.15
N PRO A 175 13.82 -11.41 -1.23
CA PRO A 175 13.60 -12.12 -2.49
C PRO A 175 13.68 -13.61 -2.17
N ARG A 176 12.63 -14.37 -2.55
CA ARG A 176 12.72 -15.82 -2.55
C ARG A 176 13.80 -16.16 -3.57
N GLY A 177 15.02 -16.41 -3.07
CA GLY A 177 16.10 -16.97 -3.86
C GLY A 177 15.58 -18.24 -4.51
N ASN A 178 15.68 -18.29 -5.83
CA ASN A 178 15.35 -19.45 -6.64
C ASN A 178 16.52 -20.43 -6.61
#